data_AF-A0A529XIR3-F1
#
_entry.id   AF-A0A529XIR3-F1
#
_cell.length_a   1.000
_cell.length_b   1.000
_cell.length_c   1.000
_cell.angle_alpha   90.00
_cell.angle_beta   90.00
_cell.angle_gamma   90.00
#
_symmetry.space_group_name_H-M   'P 1'
#
loop_
_entity.id
_entity.type
_entity.pdbx_description
1 polymer ?
#
loop_
_entity_poly.entity_id
_entity_poly.type
_entity_poly.pdbx_seq_one_letter_code
_entity_poly.pdbx_strand_id
1 'polypeptide(L)'
;LNKVTSEITSVWLPQVQIVGEMKRNLAEHQLYATLRVRTAEAAQIAGIEKEMARESDEILQGRRAYRRSAGSLAEQQLFDQFVNLWTAYEDSLTSIFPLLETGGRTMAVKEFETVSLPTVAAATQRLDDLLALTNERSTAAAVMADRTYTVAQRLTWLAVLFAAGCLGGLVAWIRHNV
;
A
#
# COMPACT_ATOMS: atom_id res chain seq x y z
N LEU A 1 23.95 -3.53 9.54
CA LEU A 1 23.35 -2.22 9.19
C LEU A 1 22.81 -2.17 7.74
N ASN A 2 23.45 -2.75 6.73
CA ASN A 2 23.11 -2.44 5.33
C ASN A 2 21.87 -3.14 4.71
N LYS A 3 21.40 -4.29 5.21
CA LYS A 3 20.25 -5.00 4.59
C LYS A 3 18.90 -4.35 4.89
N VAL A 4 18.64 -4.01 6.15
CA VAL A 4 17.36 -3.43 6.60
C VAL A 4 17.16 -2.03 6.01
N THR A 5 18.20 -1.18 6.01
CA THR A 5 18.14 0.14 5.38
C THR A 5 17.98 0.04 3.85
N SER A 6 18.62 -0.94 3.20
CA SER A 6 18.45 -1.15 1.75
C SER A 6 17.03 -1.61 1.39
N GLU A 7 16.44 -2.57 2.12
CA GLU A 7 15.08 -3.07 1.86
C GLU A 7 14.00 -2.00 2.09
N ILE A 8 14.15 -1.17 3.13
CA ILE A 8 13.22 -0.07 3.43
C ILE A 8 13.20 0.95 2.30
N THR A 9 14.34 1.32 1.72
CA THR A 9 14.39 2.38 0.70
C THR A 9 14.14 1.89 -0.72
N SER A 10 14.56 0.68 -1.08
CA SER A 10 14.48 0.21 -2.48
C SER A 10 13.20 -0.56 -2.83
N VAL A 11 12.44 -1.07 -1.84
CA VAL A 11 11.24 -1.90 -2.09
C VAL A 11 9.97 -1.29 -1.50
N TRP A 12 10.02 -0.77 -0.27
CA TRP A 12 8.80 -0.36 0.45
C TRP A 12 8.22 0.98 0.00
N LEU A 13 9.06 2.01 -0.16
CA LEU A 13 8.60 3.33 -0.65
C LEU A 13 7.89 3.23 -2.01
N PRO A 14 8.45 2.50 -3.00
CA PRO A 14 7.75 2.24 -4.26
C PRO A 14 6.41 1.51 -4.08
N GLN A 15 6.32 0.53 -3.19
CA GLN A 15 5.08 -0.21 -2.94
C GLN A 15 3.96 0.65 -2.37
N VAL A 16 4.28 1.47 -1.35
CA VAL A 16 3.31 2.41 -0.75
C VAL A 16 2.80 3.39 -1.80
N GLN A 17 3.70 3.90 -2.65
CA GLN A 17 3.32 4.79 -3.73
C GLN A 17 2.39 4.09 -4.73
N ILE A 18 2.73 2.89 -5.20
CA ILE A 18 1.90 2.12 -6.14
C ILE A 18 0.50 1.85 -5.56
N VAL A 19 0.41 1.45 -4.29
CA VAL A 19 -0.88 1.19 -3.63
C VAL A 19 -1.68 2.49 -3.46
N GLY A 20 -1.03 3.59 -3.09
CA GLY A 20 -1.65 4.90 -3.00
C GLY A 20 -2.20 5.40 -4.35
N GLU A 21 -1.44 5.22 -5.43
CA GLU A 21 -1.86 5.52 -6.80
C GLU A 21 -3.06 4.66 -7.22
N MET A 22 -3.02 3.34 -6.98
CA MET A 22 -4.18 2.48 -7.26
C MET A 22 -5.43 2.91 -6.49
N LYS A 23 -5.29 3.32 -5.23
CA LYS A 23 -6.42 3.81 -4.42
C LYS A 23 -7.00 5.10 -4.98
N ARG A 24 -6.15 6.04 -5.43
CA ARG A 24 -6.57 7.27 -6.09
C ARG A 24 -7.34 6.97 -7.38
N ASN A 25 -6.76 6.15 -8.26
CA ASN A 25 -7.35 5.78 -9.54
C ASN A 25 -8.71 5.07 -9.35
N LEU A 26 -8.82 4.20 -8.34
CA LEU A 26 -10.07 3.53 -7.99
C LEU A 26 -11.15 4.53 -7.55
N ALA A 27 -10.79 5.52 -6.73
CA ALA A 27 -11.72 6.57 -6.31
C ALA A 27 -12.17 7.45 -7.49
N GLU A 28 -11.26 7.78 -8.40
CA GLU A 28 -11.57 8.51 -9.64
C GLU A 28 -12.48 7.69 -10.56
N HIS A 29 -12.20 6.41 -10.75
CA HIS A 29 -13.07 5.51 -11.49
C HIS A 29 -14.48 5.43 -10.87
N GLN A 30 -14.58 5.31 -9.54
CA GLN A 30 -15.85 5.31 -8.83
C GLN A 30 -16.65 6.61 -9.03
N LEU A 31 -15.96 7.76 -9.02
CA LEU A 31 -16.57 9.05 -9.33
C LEU A 31 -17.17 9.04 -10.73
N TYR A 32 -16.41 8.62 -11.74
CA TYR A 32 -16.89 8.58 -13.12
C TYR A 32 -18.03 7.57 -13.32
N ALA A 33 -17.97 6.40 -12.69
CA ALA A 33 -19.07 5.43 -12.71
C ALA A 33 -20.35 6.03 -12.10
N THR A 34 -20.22 6.78 -10.99
CA THR A 34 -21.35 7.49 -10.37
C THR A 34 -21.93 8.56 -11.31
N LEU A 35 -21.07 9.30 -12.02
CA LEU A 35 -21.50 10.27 -13.03
C LEU A 35 -22.21 9.58 -14.20
N ARG A 36 -21.70 8.44 -14.67
CA ARG A 36 -22.30 7.64 -15.75
C ARG A 36 -23.71 7.17 -15.40
N VAL A 37 -23.93 6.72 -14.17
CA VAL A 37 -25.24 6.29 -13.66
C VAL A 37 -26.22 7.46 -13.56
N ARG A 38 -25.74 8.67 -13.26
CA ARG A 38 -26.58 9.86 -13.07
C ARG A 38 -26.91 10.59 -14.36
N THR A 39 -25.98 10.65 -15.31
CA THR A 39 -26.17 11.40 -16.56
C THR A 39 -27.06 10.64 -17.55
N ALA A 40 -27.76 11.38 -18.40
CA ALA A 40 -28.45 10.88 -19.60
C ALA A 40 -27.96 11.61 -20.88
N GLU A 41 -27.02 12.54 -20.73
CA GLU A 41 -26.51 13.37 -21.82
C GLU A 41 -25.48 12.59 -22.63
N ALA A 42 -25.86 12.16 -23.83
CA ALA A 42 -24.99 11.37 -24.72
C ALA A 42 -23.63 12.03 -24.99
N ALA A 43 -23.60 13.37 -25.08
CA ALA A 43 -22.36 14.14 -25.27
C ALA A 43 -21.38 14.02 -24.10
N GLN A 44 -21.87 13.76 -22.88
CA GLN A 44 -21.03 13.58 -21.69
C GLN A 44 -20.62 12.13 -21.48
N ILE A 45 -21.46 11.17 -21.89
CA ILE A 45 -21.24 9.73 -21.69
C ILE A 45 -19.89 9.29 -22.28
N ALA A 46 -19.59 9.63 -23.53
CA ALA A 46 -18.35 9.22 -24.17
C ALA A 46 -17.09 9.74 -23.46
N GLY A 47 -17.15 10.96 -22.90
CA GLY A 47 -16.06 11.52 -22.10
C GLY A 47 -15.87 10.79 -20.78
N ILE A 48 -16.98 10.47 -20.09
CA ILE A 48 -16.96 9.73 -18.83
C ILE A 48 -16.40 8.31 -19.05
N GLU A 49 -16.87 7.59 -20.06
CA GLU A 49 -16.40 6.24 -20.36
C GLU A 49 -14.91 6.20 -20.74
N LYS A 50 -14.43 7.24 -21.43
CA LYS A 50 -12.99 7.39 -21.71
C LYS A 50 -12.17 7.55 -20.44
N GLU A 51 -12.60 8.40 -19.51
CA GLU A 51 -11.88 8.59 -18.24
C GLU A 51 -11.93 7.33 -17.37
N MET A 52 -13.07 6.62 -17.34
CA MET A 52 -13.15 5.31 -16.67
C MET A 52 -12.13 4.32 -17.24
N ALA A 53 -12.09 4.16 -18.57
CA ALA A 53 -11.13 3.28 -19.21
C ALA A 53 -9.67 3.65 -18.89
N ARG A 54 -9.36 4.95 -18.86
CA ARG A 54 -8.04 5.45 -18.44
C ARG A 54 -7.70 5.01 -17.02
N GLU A 55 -8.60 5.18 -16.06
CA GLU A 55 -8.35 4.77 -14.67
C GLU A 55 -8.22 3.25 -14.52
N SER A 56 -9.02 2.45 -15.25
CA SER A 56 -8.87 0.99 -15.28
C SER A 56 -7.49 0.56 -15.80
N ASP A 57 -6.99 1.22 -16.85
CA ASP A 57 -5.66 0.95 -17.40
C ASP A 57 -4.54 1.30 -16.39
N GLU A 58 -4.66 2.42 -15.68
CA GLU A 58 -3.71 2.80 -14.63
C GLU A 58 -3.74 1.83 -13.45
N ILE A 59 -4.91 1.37 -13.02
CA ILE A 59 -5.05 0.32 -11.99
C ILE A 59 -4.39 -0.98 -12.46
N LEU A 60 -4.59 -1.37 -13.72
CA LEU A 60 -3.98 -2.57 -14.30
C LEU A 60 -2.45 -2.48 -14.34
N GLN A 61 -1.90 -1.30 -14.66
CA GLN A 61 -0.46 -1.05 -14.59
C GLN A 61 0.06 -1.14 -13.14
N GLY A 62 -0.62 -0.48 -12.20
CA GLY A 62 -0.31 -0.56 -10.76
C GLY A 62 -0.34 -2.00 -10.24
N ARG A 63 -1.32 -2.80 -10.65
CA ARG A 63 -1.42 -4.23 -10.30
C ARG A 63 -0.21 -5.03 -10.79
N ARG A 64 0.21 -4.82 -12.04
CA ARG A 64 1.39 -5.48 -12.62
C ARG A 64 2.68 -5.05 -11.94
N ALA A 65 2.79 -3.79 -11.53
CA ALA A 65 3.93 -3.29 -10.77
C ALA A 65 3.96 -3.89 -9.36
N TYR A 66 2.84 -3.85 -8.63
CA TYR A 66 2.74 -4.35 -7.26
C TYR A 66 3.03 -5.85 -7.18
N ARG A 67 2.44 -6.66 -8.07
CA ARG A 67 2.62 -8.13 -8.11
C ARG A 67 4.09 -8.55 -8.17
N ARG A 68 4.94 -7.80 -8.88
CA ARG A 68 6.38 -8.09 -9.00
C ARG A 68 7.15 -7.87 -7.70
N SER A 69 6.59 -7.09 -6.78
CA SER A 69 7.24 -6.67 -5.54
C SER A 69 6.65 -7.34 -4.28
N ALA A 70 5.42 -7.86 -4.34
CA ALA A 70 4.73 -8.48 -3.21
C ALA A 70 5.50 -9.72 -2.69
N GLY A 71 6.03 -9.62 -1.46
CA GLY A 71 6.98 -10.59 -0.93
C GLY A 71 6.38 -11.57 0.09
N SER A 72 5.37 -11.18 0.84
CA SER A 72 4.75 -12.01 1.88
C SER A 72 3.43 -12.64 1.45
N LEU A 73 3.09 -13.78 2.06
CA LEU A 73 1.81 -14.46 1.82
C LEU A 73 0.61 -13.55 2.17
N ALA A 74 0.72 -12.76 3.24
CA ALA A 74 -0.33 -11.82 3.65
C ALA A 74 -0.54 -10.70 2.61
N GLU A 75 0.54 -10.11 2.08
CA GLU A 75 0.46 -9.13 0.99
C GLU A 75 -0.18 -9.74 -0.26
N GLN A 76 0.23 -10.95 -0.64
CA GLN A 76 -0.33 -11.64 -1.80
C GLN A 76 -1.83 -11.91 -1.63
N GLN A 77 -2.25 -12.39 -0.45
CA GLN A 77 -3.66 -12.66 -0.16
C GLN A 77 -4.53 -11.40 -0.20
N LEU A 78 -4.10 -10.32 0.44
CA LEU A 78 -4.82 -9.04 0.42
C LEU A 78 -4.89 -8.47 -1.00
N PHE A 79 -3.81 -8.58 -1.76
CA PHE A 79 -3.77 -8.13 -3.14
C PHE A 79 -4.66 -8.97 -4.06
N ASP A 80 -4.71 -10.30 -3.88
CA ASP A 80 -5.63 -11.17 -4.63
C ASP A 80 -7.09 -10.85 -4.33
N GLN A 81 -7.42 -10.58 -3.05
CA GLN A 81 -8.75 -10.12 -2.66
C GLN A 81 -9.11 -8.79 -3.32
N PHE A 82 -8.18 -7.82 -3.34
CA PHE A 82 -8.36 -6.56 -4.06
C PHE A 82 -8.65 -6.80 -5.54
N VAL A 83 -7.84 -7.63 -6.21
CA VAL A 83 -8.01 -7.94 -7.65
C VAL A 83 -9.38 -8.56 -7.93
N ASN A 84 -9.82 -9.48 -7.09
CA ASN A 84 -11.13 -10.12 -7.25
C ASN A 84 -12.27 -9.13 -7.06
N LEU A 85 -12.21 -8.28 -6.03
CA LEU A 85 -13.23 -7.25 -5.77
C LEU A 85 -13.26 -6.19 -6.86
N TRP A 86 -12.10 -5.75 -7.34
CA TRP A 86 -12.00 -4.82 -8.47
C TRP A 86 -12.65 -5.40 -9.73
N THR A 87 -12.35 -6.66 -10.06
CA THR A 87 -12.94 -7.34 -11.22
C THR A 87 -14.46 -7.47 -11.07
N ALA A 88 -14.93 -7.90 -9.90
CA ALA A 88 -16.37 -8.00 -9.62
C ALA A 88 -17.09 -6.65 -9.72
N TYR A 89 -16.42 -5.56 -9.34
CA TYR A 89 -16.92 -4.22 -9.51
C TYR A 89 -17.02 -3.84 -11.00
N GLU A 90 -15.97 -4.03 -11.80
CA GLU A 90 -16.00 -3.75 -13.26
C GLU A 90 -17.09 -4.58 -13.97
N ASP A 91 -17.22 -5.86 -13.62
CA ASP A 91 -18.25 -6.76 -14.16
C ASP A 91 -19.66 -6.26 -13.81
N SER A 92 -19.87 -5.76 -12.58
CA SER A 92 -21.15 -5.17 -12.18
C SER A 92 -21.50 -3.92 -13.00
N LEU A 93 -20.52 -3.08 -13.33
CA LEU A 93 -20.79 -1.89 -14.16
C LEU A 93 -21.13 -2.28 -15.59
N THR A 94 -20.46 -3.29 -16.11
CA THR A 94 -20.70 -3.83 -17.46
C THR A 94 -22.13 -4.36 -17.60
N SER A 95 -22.72 -4.92 -16.54
CA SER A 95 -24.12 -5.36 -16.55
C SER A 95 -25.13 -4.21 -16.36
N ILE A 96 -24.76 -3.18 -15.61
CA ILE A 96 -25.64 -2.05 -15.26
C ILE A 96 -25.75 -1.01 -16.39
N PHE A 97 -24.66 -0.69 -17.09
CA PHE A 97 -24.67 0.39 -18.08
C PHE A 97 -25.65 0.19 -19.24
N PRO A 98 -25.80 -1.01 -19.83
CA PRO A 98 -26.82 -1.24 -20.85
C PRO A 98 -28.26 -1.03 -20.35
N LEU A 99 -28.52 -1.27 -19.05
CA LEU A 99 -29.83 -1.05 -18.44
C LEU A 99 -30.17 0.43 -18.34
N LEU A 100 -29.18 1.33 -18.28
CA LEU A 100 -29.40 2.78 -18.28
C LEU A 100 -29.95 3.28 -19.62
N GLU A 101 -29.63 2.60 -20.72
CA GLU A 101 -30.04 2.96 -22.09
C GLU A 101 -31.39 2.35 -22.48
N THR A 102 -31.73 1.18 -21.92
CA THR A 102 -32.90 0.38 -22.31
C THR A 102 -34.16 0.64 -21.46
N GLY A 103 -34.17 1.71 -20.67
CA GLY A 103 -35.30 2.08 -19.80
C GLY A 103 -35.29 1.38 -18.43
N GLY A 104 -34.27 0.58 -18.12
CA GLY A 104 -34.07 -0.10 -16.84
C GLY A 104 -33.42 0.76 -15.75
N ARG A 105 -33.47 2.10 -15.86
CA ARG A 105 -32.67 3.02 -15.00
C ARG A 105 -32.90 2.82 -13.50
N THR A 106 -34.13 2.61 -13.05
CA THR A 106 -34.41 2.37 -11.61
C THR A 106 -33.73 1.10 -11.11
N MET A 107 -33.73 0.03 -11.93
CA MET A 107 -33.06 -1.23 -11.61
C MET A 107 -31.53 -1.06 -11.65
N ALA A 108 -31.03 -0.35 -12.65
CA ALA A 108 -29.60 -0.05 -12.81
C ALA A 108 -29.04 0.76 -11.62
N VAL A 109 -29.75 1.81 -11.20
CA VAL A 109 -29.38 2.62 -10.02
C VAL A 109 -29.41 1.78 -8.76
N LYS A 110 -30.46 0.99 -8.56
CA LYS A 110 -30.57 0.10 -7.39
C LYS A 110 -29.40 -0.88 -7.34
N GLU A 111 -29.11 -1.57 -8.43
CA GLU A 111 -28.00 -2.52 -8.52
C GLU A 111 -26.65 -1.82 -8.25
N PHE A 112 -26.43 -0.63 -8.81
CA PHE A 112 -25.22 0.15 -8.57
C PHE A 112 -25.04 0.48 -7.07
N GLU A 113 -26.12 0.90 -6.41
CA GLU A 113 -26.10 1.25 -5.00
C GLU A 113 -25.93 0.03 -4.08
N THR A 114 -26.54 -1.10 -4.41
CA THR A 114 -26.55 -2.29 -3.55
C THR A 114 -25.42 -3.28 -3.82
N VAL A 115 -24.81 -3.23 -5.02
CA VAL A 115 -23.76 -4.18 -5.44
C VAL A 115 -22.46 -3.46 -5.77
N SER A 116 -22.48 -2.51 -6.71
CA SER A 116 -21.24 -1.87 -7.18
C SER A 116 -20.57 -1.05 -6.08
N LEU A 117 -21.32 -0.18 -5.37
CA LEU A 117 -20.77 0.69 -4.32
C LEU A 117 -20.19 -0.09 -3.12
N PRO A 118 -20.86 -1.11 -2.56
CA PRO A 118 -20.25 -1.95 -1.52
C PRO A 118 -19.01 -2.70 -2.00
N THR A 119 -19.02 -3.22 -3.23
CA THR A 119 -17.88 -3.96 -3.80
C THR A 119 -16.64 -3.08 -3.94
N VAL A 120 -16.79 -1.86 -4.48
CA VAL A 120 -15.66 -0.92 -4.62
C VAL A 120 -15.17 -0.38 -3.27
N ALA A 121 -16.05 -0.22 -2.29
CA ALA A 121 -15.66 0.11 -0.92
C ALA A 121 -14.84 -1.02 -0.28
N ALA A 122 -15.25 -2.28 -0.48
CA ALA A 122 -14.49 -3.44 -0.01
C ALA A 122 -13.12 -3.53 -0.71
N ALA A 123 -13.05 -3.25 -2.01
CA ALA A 123 -11.78 -3.19 -2.75
C ALA A 123 -10.85 -2.10 -2.19
N THR A 124 -11.39 -0.91 -1.91
CA THR A 124 -10.65 0.19 -1.27
C THR A 124 -10.09 -0.24 0.09
N GLN A 125 -10.89 -0.94 0.91
CA GLN A 125 -10.45 -1.43 2.20
C GLN A 125 -9.26 -2.40 2.07
N ARG A 126 -9.22 -3.26 1.04
CA ARG A 126 -8.08 -4.15 0.83
C ARG A 126 -6.79 -3.38 0.51
N LEU A 127 -6.88 -2.28 -0.23
CA LEU A 127 -5.73 -1.39 -0.47
C LEU A 127 -5.28 -0.71 0.83
N ASP A 128 -6.22 -0.30 1.69
CA ASP A 128 -5.90 0.25 3.01
C ASP A 128 -5.24 -0.78 3.93
N ASP A 129 -5.70 -2.02 3.91
CA ASP A 129 -5.10 -3.13 4.66
C ASP A 129 -3.65 -3.40 4.19
N LEU A 130 -3.37 -3.30 2.87
CA LEU A 130 -2.01 -3.40 2.32
C LEU A 130 -1.10 -2.25 2.80
N LEU A 131 -1.63 -1.02 2.86
CA LEU A 131 -0.90 0.13 3.40
C LEU A 131 -0.63 -0.04 4.90
N ALA A 132 -1.61 -0.52 5.67
CA ALA A 132 -1.49 -0.76 7.10
C ALA A 132 -0.45 -1.85 7.42
N LEU A 133 -0.44 -2.95 6.67
CA LEU A 133 0.56 -4.02 6.80
C LEU A 133 1.99 -3.48 6.58
N THR A 134 2.15 -2.49 5.70
CA THR A 134 3.43 -1.84 5.44
C THR A 134 3.85 -0.91 6.60
N ASN A 135 2.89 -0.28 7.29
CA ASN A 135 3.13 0.57 8.45
C ASN A 135 3.51 -0.24 9.71
N GLU A 136 2.89 -1.41 9.93
CA GLU A 136 3.27 -2.34 11.01
C GLU A 136 4.70 -2.89 10.81
N ARG A 137 5.07 -3.20 9.56
CA ARG A 137 6.44 -3.58 9.22
C ARG A 137 7.44 -2.43 9.42
N SER A 138 7.03 -1.19 9.13
CA SER A 138 7.86 0.02 9.32
C SER A 138 8.12 0.32 10.79
N THR A 139 7.10 0.19 11.65
CA THR A 139 7.26 0.32 13.10
C THR A 139 8.09 -0.82 13.69
N ALA A 140 7.89 -2.06 13.25
CA ALA A 140 8.72 -3.20 13.66
C ALA A 140 10.19 -3.06 13.21
N ALA A 141 10.43 -2.59 11.99
CA ALA A 141 11.78 -2.33 11.46
C ALA A 141 12.46 -1.15 12.17
N ALA A 142 11.72 -0.10 12.50
CA ALA A 142 12.21 1.01 13.32
C ALA A 142 12.60 0.53 14.73
N VAL A 143 11.78 -0.32 15.36
CA VAL A 143 12.09 -0.95 16.66
C VAL A 143 13.30 -1.89 16.56
N MET A 144 13.46 -2.63 15.46
CA MET A 144 14.66 -3.45 15.20
C MET A 144 15.92 -2.61 14.96
N ALA A 145 15.79 -1.48 14.26
CA ALA A 145 16.87 -0.52 14.07
C ALA A 145 17.29 0.11 15.42
N ASP A 146 16.33 0.45 16.27
CA ASP A 146 16.57 1.02 17.60
C ASP A 146 17.21 0.01 18.57
N ARG A 147 16.80 -1.28 18.50
CA ARG A 147 17.51 -2.37 19.19
C ARG A 147 18.93 -2.59 18.68
N THR A 148 19.16 -2.43 17.38
CA THR A 148 20.52 -2.54 16.80
C THR A 148 21.39 -1.36 17.23
N TYR A 149 20.83 -0.15 17.31
CA TYR A 149 21.53 1.06 17.74
C TYR A 149 21.88 1.01 19.23
N THR A 150 20.95 0.57 20.09
CA THR A 150 21.18 0.41 21.54
C THR A 150 22.16 -0.72 21.86
N VAL A 151 22.19 -1.81 21.09
CA VAL A 151 23.21 -2.87 21.22
C VAL A 151 24.58 -2.36 20.77
N ALA A 152 24.67 -1.64 19.65
CA ALA A 152 25.91 -1.04 19.19
C ALA A 152 26.47 0.00 20.17
N GLN A 153 25.59 0.82 20.78
CA GLN A 153 25.96 1.83 21.76
C GLN A 153 26.41 1.24 23.11
N ARG A 154 25.82 0.12 23.54
CA ARG A 154 26.30 -0.63 24.72
C ARG A 154 27.67 -1.25 24.49
N LEU A 155 27.95 -1.74 23.28
CA LEU A 155 29.25 -2.30 22.92
C LEU A 155 30.35 -1.23 22.87
N THR A 156 30.06 -0.02 22.38
CA THR A 156 31.02 1.09 22.43
C THR A 156 31.30 1.56 23.86
N TRP A 157 30.27 1.68 24.71
CA TRP A 157 30.49 2.01 26.13
C TRP A 157 31.32 0.96 26.86
N LEU A 158 31.08 -0.33 26.62
CA LEU A 158 31.89 -1.42 27.19
C LEU A 158 33.35 -1.35 26.72
N ALA A 159 33.60 -1.08 25.44
CA ALA A 159 34.95 -0.94 24.91
C ALA A 159 35.71 0.26 25.50
N VAL A 160 35.03 1.40 25.69
CA VAL A 160 35.61 2.60 26.32
C VAL A 160 35.95 2.35 27.79
N LEU A 161 35.05 1.70 28.54
CA LEU A 161 35.29 1.35 29.95
C LEU A 161 36.45 0.35 30.09
N PHE A 162 36.57 -0.62 29.18
CA PHE A 162 37.67 -1.57 29.16
C PHE A 162 39.02 -0.86 28.89
N ALA A 163 39.09 0.03 27.90
CA ALA A 163 40.29 0.80 27.60
C ALA A 163 40.72 1.70 28.77
N ALA A 164 39.76 2.37 29.42
CA ALA A 164 40.02 3.18 30.61
C ALA A 164 40.52 2.32 31.79
N GLY A 165 39.97 1.10 31.96
CA GLY A 165 40.43 0.14 32.96
C GLY A 165 41.87 -0.32 32.73
N CYS A 166 42.25 -0.61 31.49
CA CYS A 166 43.63 -0.98 31.13
C CYS A 166 44.62 0.16 31.42
N LEU A 167 44.26 1.41 31.10
CA LEU A 167 45.09 2.59 31.38
C LEU A 167 45.22 2.84 32.89
N GLY A 168 44.12 2.71 33.64
CA GLY A 168 44.12 2.83 35.09
C GLY A 168 44.98 1.74 35.76
N GLY A 169 44.92 0.51 35.26
CA GLY A 169 45.75 -0.61 35.72
C GLY A 169 47.24 -0.39 35.46
N LEU A 170 47.60 0.14 34.27
CA LEU A 170 48.97 0.48 33.93
C LEU A 170 49.55 1.59 34.82
N VAL A 171 48.78 2.64 35.09
CA VAL A 171 49.22 3.74 35.96
C VAL A 171 49.39 3.28 37.42
N ALA A 172 48.48 2.44 37.92
CA ALA A 172 48.59 1.88 39.27
C ALA A 172 49.80 0.95 39.41
N TRP A 173 50.10 0.15 38.38
CA TRP A 173 51.26 -0.74 38.36
C TRP A 173 52.58 0.03 38.36
N ILE A 174 52.69 1.09 37.54
CA ILE A 174 53.88 1.96 37.52
C ILE A 174 54.07 2.66 38.87
N ARG A 175 53.00 3.14 39.50
CA ARG A 175 53.09 3.82 40.82
C ARG A 175 53.45 2.88 41.98
N HIS A 176 53.23 1.58 41.83
CA HIS A 176 53.62 0.58 42.83
C HIS A 176 55.06 0.10 42.66
N ASN A 177 55.61 0.21 41.44
CA ASN A 177 56.90 -0.38 41.06
C ASN A 177 58.02 0.66 40.82
N VAL A 178 57.76 1.94 41.14
CA VAL A 178 58.71 3.07 41.23
C VAL A 178 58.73 3.54 42.68
#